data_AF-A0A6I7WYQ6-F1
#
_entry.id   AF-A0A6I7WYQ6-F1
#
_cell.length_a   1.000
_cell.length_b   1.000
_cell.length_c   1.000
_cell.angle_alpha   90.00
_cell.angle_beta   90.00
_cell.angle_gamma   90.00
#
_symmetry.space_group_name_H-M   'P 1'
#
loop_
_entity.id
_entity.type
_entity.pdbx_description
1 polymer ?
#
loop_
_entity_poly.entity_id
_entity_poly.type
_entity_poly.pdbx_seq_one_letter_code
_entity_poly.pdbx_strand_id
1 'polypeptide(L)'
;MPYTLAGISSNNNPFYTNKDSPVHLLYSVEEDRYILNHNNGSQVSFNKKGKLTAVTDINKVSLSYYYNNENVDAHLIKIQHQNKRKIELVYENGQLEQVKGPGGSLADYSYNSENMLSKITSDCGRVVSLGYDSEKRLNKIINGRGDTVFSANYDDYNRASKQSYGAKAQTQNKFDLESRMGNSTDSNGVTIKRFYDDEYRLLTSKDSEGRQYDLTWNTSHGPASVTDPMRKTTSYQYDRLGNVTKVTDAQEKSSQYRYNNASNLIYSENSQGQGTYAKYDKLNRLIALYSNAKLNTETDKVAVDSDFVTHYEYDAQGNVLKVQQGGVAGNQQTQTATYDSNGMPTSITSPTGITQSLEYDERSRLIRRYETTETIETTLVSYKYDKSDHVIKVTTPAGIINYEYDENGNLISQTDDRLHVTGYTYNADNLLQEVTDAEGGTTQYSYDIHGNITKITLPNGLIRNIGYDKLDRQTNELWVDTRVDSLFNAIEEKYPTYFPNRQESSINKNYYLRYYPETGNYMGTKDGRVYGYGNDFNGLHDAGTLEELYKEYEIPE
;
A
#
# COMPACT_ATOMS: atom_id res chain seq x y z
N MET A 1 9.72 -15.54 26.40
CA MET A 1 11.15 -15.62 26.77
C MET A 1 11.28 -15.20 28.21
N PRO A 2 11.80 -16.04 29.13
CA PRO A 2 11.92 -15.63 30.52
C PRO A 2 13.08 -14.64 30.66
N TYR A 3 12.75 -13.41 31.02
CA TYR A 3 13.76 -12.44 31.45
C TYR A 3 14.20 -12.78 32.88
N THR A 4 15.48 -12.58 33.19
CA THR A 4 16.03 -12.70 34.54
C THR A 4 16.26 -11.33 35.16
N LEU A 5 15.97 -11.18 36.46
CA LEU A 5 16.30 -9.95 37.19
C LEU A 5 17.82 -9.76 37.18
N ALA A 6 18.27 -8.68 36.56
CA ALA A 6 19.66 -8.31 36.42
C ALA A 6 20.14 -7.37 37.55
N GLY A 7 19.23 -6.65 38.20
CA GLY A 7 19.57 -5.75 39.30
C GLY A 7 18.45 -4.75 39.63
N ILE A 8 18.77 -3.73 40.45
CA ILE A 8 17.88 -2.63 40.84
C ILE A 8 18.60 -1.30 40.53
N SER A 9 17.88 -0.34 39.96
CA SER A 9 18.37 1.00 39.62
C SER A 9 18.58 1.89 40.83
N SER A 10 19.31 3.00 40.65
CA SER A 10 19.45 4.05 41.67
C SER A 10 18.13 4.64 42.14
N ASN A 11 17.06 4.49 41.33
CA ASN A 11 15.71 4.94 41.63
C ASN A 11 14.81 3.78 42.12
N ASN A 12 15.41 2.69 42.60
CA ASN A 12 14.74 1.50 43.13
C ASN A 12 13.87 0.68 42.15
N ASN A 13 13.93 0.97 40.85
CA ASN A 13 13.24 0.18 39.82
C ASN A 13 14.06 -1.07 39.41
N PRO A 14 13.45 -2.27 39.32
CA PRO A 14 14.11 -3.49 38.86
C PRO A 14 14.49 -3.45 37.36
N PHE A 15 15.64 -4.04 37.06
CA PHE A 15 16.14 -4.27 35.70
C PHE A 15 16.06 -5.73 35.33
N TYR A 16 15.58 -6.02 34.14
CA TYR A 16 15.49 -7.37 33.61
C TYR A 16 16.30 -7.49 32.32
N THR A 17 17.00 -8.61 32.14
CA THR A 17 17.71 -8.95 30.90
C THR A 17 17.19 -10.26 30.35
N ASN A 18 17.21 -10.38 29.03
CA ASN A 18 17.12 -11.67 28.38
C ASN A 18 18.56 -12.17 28.19
N LYS A 19 18.80 -13.47 28.42
CA LYS A 19 20.11 -14.12 28.26
C LYS A 19 20.72 -13.86 26.87
N ASP A 20 19.86 -13.69 25.87
CA ASP A 20 20.26 -13.54 24.46
C ASP A 20 20.05 -12.12 23.92
N SER A 21 19.71 -11.14 24.77
CA SER A 21 19.47 -9.76 24.35
C SER A 21 20.21 -8.74 25.23
N PRO A 22 20.94 -7.77 24.63
CA PRO A 22 21.51 -6.66 25.37
C PRO A 22 20.45 -5.64 25.86
N VAL A 23 19.17 -5.87 25.57
CA VAL A 23 18.08 -4.98 25.98
C VAL A 23 17.75 -5.20 27.45
N HIS A 24 18.04 -4.16 28.25
CA HIS A 24 17.53 -4.04 29.61
C HIS A 24 16.10 -3.51 29.57
N LEU A 25 15.17 -4.23 30.19
CA LEU A 25 13.81 -3.76 30.44
C LEU A 25 13.75 -3.22 31.88
N LEU A 26 13.37 -1.96 32.02
CA LEU A 26 13.17 -1.33 33.33
C LEU A 26 11.68 -1.40 33.67
N TYR A 27 11.36 -2.06 34.78
CA TYR A 27 10.00 -2.05 35.31
C TYR A 27 9.93 -1.11 36.50
N SER A 28 8.92 -0.23 36.56
CA SER A 28 8.51 0.38 37.82
C SER A 28 7.30 -0.36 38.38
N VAL A 29 7.37 -0.69 39.66
CA VAL A 29 6.28 -1.33 40.41
C VAL A 29 5.72 -0.29 41.35
N GLU A 30 4.50 0.16 41.06
CA GLU A 30 3.67 0.95 41.98
C GLU A 30 2.68 -0.01 42.65
N GLU A 31 2.08 0.37 43.78
CA GLU A 31 1.22 -0.53 44.58
C GLU A 31 0.12 -1.25 43.75
N ASP A 32 -0.37 -0.62 42.67
CA ASP A 32 -1.42 -1.17 41.80
C ASP A 32 -1.05 -1.28 40.30
N ARG A 33 0.21 -1.01 39.90
CA ARG A 33 0.60 -0.93 38.47
C ARG A 33 2.03 -1.36 38.19
N TYR A 34 2.23 -2.00 37.04
CA TYR A 34 3.53 -2.28 36.44
C TYR A 34 3.75 -1.39 35.23
N ILE A 35 4.90 -0.74 35.10
CA ILE A 35 5.24 0.05 33.90
C ILE A 35 6.51 -0.49 33.30
N LEU A 36 6.43 -1.00 32.08
CA LEU A 36 7.58 -1.31 31.25
C LEU A 36 8.07 -0.01 30.59
N ASN A 37 9.31 0.37 30.89
CA ASN A 37 9.98 1.49 30.27
C ASN A 37 10.97 0.95 29.23
N HIS A 38 10.78 1.36 27.98
CA HIS A 38 11.73 1.07 26.91
C HIS A 38 12.88 2.08 26.92
N ASN A 39 14.04 1.68 26.43
CA ASN A 39 15.23 2.54 26.35
C ASN A 39 14.98 3.80 25.50
N ASN A 40 14.09 3.73 24.52
CA ASN A 40 13.70 4.87 23.68
C ASN A 40 12.75 5.87 24.39
N GLY A 41 12.39 5.63 25.65
CA GLY A 41 11.50 6.48 26.42
C GLY A 41 10.01 6.23 26.20
N SER A 42 9.62 5.30 25.32
CA SER A 42 8.24 4.80 25.27
C SER A 42 7.93 3.93 26.49
N GLN A 43 6.65 3.84 26.84
CA GLN A 43 6.19 3.15 28.04
C GLN A 43 4.95 2.30 27.75
N VAL A 44 4.89 1.15 28.42
CA VAL A 44 3.73 0.26 28.41
C VAL A 44 3.33 0.00 29.85
N SER A 45 2.12 0.42 30.23
CA SER A 45 1.61 0.28 31.60
C SER A 45 0.63 -0.87 31.70
N PHE A 46 0.68 -1.61 32.79
CA PHE A 46 -0.21 -2.73 33.10
C PHE A 46 -0.77 -2.59 34.52
N ASN A 47 -2.01 -2.98 34.76
CA ASN A 47 -2.52 -3.07 36.14
C ASN A 47 -1.85 -4.24 36.91
N LYS A 48 -2.11 -4.36 38.21
CA LYS A 48 -1.61 -5.46 39.06
C LYS A 48 -1.92 -6.89 38.58
N LYS A 49 -2.86 -7.06 37.65
CA LYS A 49 -3.21 -8.34 37.03
C LYS A 49 -2.56 -8.57 35.67
N GLY A 50 -1.70 -7.65 35.22
CA GLY A 50 -0.97 -7.74 33.96
C GLY A 50 -1.77 -7.31 32.72
N LYS A 51 -2.93 -6.66 32.87
CA LYS A 51 -3.70 -6.12 31.74
C LYS A 51 -3.12 -4.78 31.29
N LEU A 52 -2.94 -4.60 29.98
CA LEU A 52 -2.46 -3.36 29.38
C LEU A 52 -3.42 -2.21 29.68
N THR A 53 -2.95 -1.14 30.32
CA THR A 53 -3.76 0.04 30.71
C THR A 53 -3.37 1.30 29.96
N ALA A 54 -2.11 1.41 29.53
CA ALA A 54 -1.67 2.52 28.69
C ALA A 54 -0.48 2.13 27.81
N VAL A 55 -0.44 2.68 26.60
CA VAL A 55 0.76 2.72 25.75
C VAL A 55 1.08 4.18 25.53
N THR A 56 2.31 4.57 25.81
CA THR A 56 2.82 5.93 25.57
C THR A 56 4.01 5.82 24.63
N ASP A 57 3.94 6.50 23.49
CA ASP A 57 5.02 6.47 22.51
C ASP A 57 6.23 7.30 22.94
N ILE A 58 7.24 7.36 22.08
CA ILE A 58 8.45 8.16 22.32
C ILE A 58 8.13 9.66 22.45
N ASN A 59 7.08 10.14 21.77
CA ASN A 59 6.61 11.52 21.74
C ASN A 59 5.71 11.89 22.93
N LYS A 60 5.51 10.96 23.86
CA LYS A 60 4.58 11.05 25.00
C LYS A 60 3.11 11.14 24.60
N VAL A 61 2.78 10.74 23.38
CA VAL A 61 1.39 10.52 22.95
C VAL A 61 0.90 9.20 23.54
N SER A 62 -0.27 9.23 24.18
CA SER A 62 -0.79 8.08 24.93
C SER A 62 -2.14 7.56 24.42
N LEU A 63 -2.25 6.23 24.43
CA LEU A 63 -3.50 5.48 24.37
C LEU A 63 -3.78 4.86 25.74
N SER A 64 -5.01 5.00 26.22
CA SER A 64 -5.52 4.39 27.45
C SER A 64 -6.50 3.26 27.13
N TYR A 65 -6.44 2.18 27.91
CA TYR A 65 -7.19 0.95 27.70
C TYR A 65 -8.05 0.67 28.94
N TYR A 66 -9.35 0.50 28.73
CA TYR A 66 -10.33 0.34 29.81
C TYR A 66 -11.03 -1.00 29.68
N TYR A 67 -11.25 -1.67 30.81
CA TYR A 67 -11.85 -2.99 30.88
C TYR A 67 -13.16 -2.95 31.65
N ASN A 68 -14.04 -3.94 31.42
CA ASN A 68 -15.32 -4.05 32.11
C ASN A 68 -15.20 -4.37 33.62
N ASN A 69 -14.06 -4.95 34.04
CA ASN A 69 -13.73 -5.23 35.44
C ASN A 69 -12.19 -5.35 35.60
N GLU A 70 -11.72 -5.69 36.80
CA GLU A 70 -10.28 -5.82 37.10
C GLU A 70 -9.75 -7.27 37.11
N ASN A 71 -10.57 -8.25 36.73
CA ASN A 71 -10.20 -9.66 36.78
C ASN A 71 -9.33 -10.09 35.58
N VAL A 72 -8.78 -11.29 35.65
CA VAL A 72 -7.94 -11.85 34.58
C VAL A 72 -8.75 -12.09 33.29
N ASP A 73 -10.04 -12.37 33.41
CA ASP A 73 -11.02 -12.55 32.33
C ASP A 73 -11.66 -11.25 31.84
N ALA A 74 -11.19 -10.08 32.31
CA ALA A 74 -11.72 -8.80 31.88
C ALA A 74 -11.57 -8.57 30.37
N HIS A 75 -12.64 -8.05 29.76
CA HIS A 75 -12.70 -7.69 28.35
C HIS A 75 -12.37 -6.20 28.18
N LEU A 76 -11.59 -5.88 27.15
CA LEU A 76 -11.26 -4.50 26.78
C LEU A 76 -12.49 -3.84 26.18
N ILE A 77 -13.07 -2.82 26.83
CA ILE A 77 -14.32 -2.18 26.40
C ILE A 77 -14.12 -0.80 25.77
N LYS A 78 -12.94 -0.20 25.91
CA LYS A 78 -12.65 1.11 25.33
C LYS A 78 -11.16 1.32 25.15
N ILE A 79 -10.78 1.85 24.00
CA ILE A 79 -9.45 2.41 23.75
C ILE A 79 -9.63 3.90 23.52
N GLN A 80 -8.87 4.73 24.22
CA GLN A 80 -9.00 6.18 24.16
C GLN A 80 -7.65 6.85 23.96
N HIS A 81 -7.56 7.67 22.93
CA HIS A 81 -6.44 8.58 22.72
C HIS A 81 -6.48 9.73 23.73
N GLN A 82 -5.32 10.30 24.06
CA GLN A 82 -5.21 11.43 24.99
C GLN A 82 -6.09 12.64 24.61
N ASN A 83 -6.25 12.89 23.30
CA ASN A 83 -7.18 13.90 22.74
C ASN A 83 -8.65 13.43 22.74
N LYS A 84 -9.02 12.54 23.66
CA LYS A 84 -10.39 12.03 23.91
C LYS A 84 -11.07 11.20 22.82
N ARG A 85 -10.57 11.19 21.58
CA ARG A 85 -11.00 10.24 20.54
C ARG A 85 -10.96 8.81 21.07
N LYS A 86 -12.02 8.04 20.84
CA LYS A 86 -12.17 6.69 21.40
C LYS A 86 -12.82 5.73 20.42
N ILE A 87 -12.54 4.46 20.64
CA ILE A 87 -13.35 3.34 20.15
C ILE A 87 -13.86 2.56 21.35
N GLU A 88 -15.08 2.04 21.25
CA GLU A 88 -15.74 1.27 22.30
C GLU A 88 -16.06 -0.13 21.78
N LEU A 89 -15.89 -1.13 22.62
CA LEU A 89 -16.10 -2.54 22.30
C LEU A 89 -17.24 -3.04 23.18
N VAL A 90 -18.31 -3.52 22.53
CA VAL A 90 -19.52 -4.02 23.20
C VAL A 90 -19.53 -5.53 23.13
N TYR A 91 -19.74 -6.16 24.28
CA TYR A 91 -19.75 -7.61 24.40
C TYR A 91 -21.11 -8.10 24.86
N GLU A 92 -21.56 -9.21 24.28
CA GLU A 92 -22.72 -9.98 24.74
C GLU A 92 -22.27 -11.42 24.99
N ASN A 93 -22.63 -11.99 26.15
CA ASN A 93 -22.23 -13.36 26.54
C ASN A 93 -20.72 -13.65 26.45
N GLY A 94 -19.87 -12.62 26.62
CA GLY A 94 -18.41 -12.74 26.55
C GLY A 94 -17.83 -12.70 25.12
N GLN A 95 -18.66 -12.51 24.10
CA GLN A 95 -18.24 -12.36 22.71
C GLN A 95 -18.34 -10.90 22.27
N LEU A 96 -17.40 -10.44 21.44
CA LEU A 96 -17.43 -9.08 20.89
C LEU A 96 -18.57 -9.00 19.89
N GLU A 97 -19.61 -8.22 20.16
CA GLU A 97 -20.76 -8.05 19.28
C GLU A 97 -20.60 -6.84 18.38
N GLN A 98 -20.01 -5.75 18.90
CA GLN A 98 -19.94 -4.48 18.17
C GLN A 98 -18.70 -3.68 18.54
N VAL A 99 -18.10 -3.02 17.56
CA VAL A 99 -17.11 -1.96 17.75
C VAL A 99 -17.76 -0.64 17.36
N LYS A 100 -17.69 0.36 18.24
CA LYS A 100 -18.24 1.70 18.05
C LYS A 100 -17.13 2.74 17.94
N GLY A 101 -17.34 3.73 17.09
CA GLY A 101 -16.51 4.92 16.94
C GLY A 101 -17.33 6.20 17.14
N PRO A 102 -16.75 7.38 16.83
CA PRO A 102 -17.40 8.68 17.01
C PRO A 102 -18.77 8.81 16.31
N GLY A 103 -18.98 8.11 15.18
CA GLY A 103 -20.23 8.13 14.41
C GLY A 103 -21.18 6.95 14.61
N GLY A 104 -21.01 6.13 15.66
CA GLY A 104 -21.86 4.96 15.92
C GLY A 104 -21.14 3.61 15.74
N SER A 105 -21.87 2.56 15.34
CA SER A 105 -21.26 1.26 14.99
C SER A 105 -20.23 1.46 13.88
N LEU A 106 -19.08 0.78 13.97
CA LEU A 106 -18.06 0.63 12.92
C LEU A 106 -18.12 -0.78 12.32
N ALA A 107 -18.36 -1.78 13.18
CA ALA A 107 -18.52 -3.17 12.78
C ALA A 107 -19.34 -3.95 13.80
N ASP A 108 -20.18 -4.84 13.29
CA ASP A 108 -20.99 -5.81 14.02
C ASP A 108 -20.48 -7.22 13.72
N TYR A 109 -20.45 -8.07 14.74
CA TYR A 109 -19.86 -9.40 14.72
C TYR A 109 -20.90 -10.42 15.13
N SER A 110 -20.98 -11.53 14.39
CA SER A 110 -21.88 -12.64 14.72
C SER A 110 -21.10 -13.95 14.74
N TYR A 111 -21.56 -14.87 15.57
CA TYR A 111 -20.91 -16.16 15.81
C TYR A 111 -21.84 -17.31 15.44
N ASN A 112 -21.25 -18.43 15.01
CA ASN A 112 -22.01 -19.66 14.77
C ASN A 112 -22.36 -20.39 16.09
N SER A 113 -23.08 -21.51 15.98
CA SER A 113 -23.46 -22.37 17.12
C SER A 113 -22.30 -22.94 17.92
N GLU A 114 -21.08 -22.89 17.38
CA GLU A 114 -19.84 -23.34 18.04
C GLU A 114 -19.04 -22.17 18.62
N ASN A 115 -19.63 -20.97 18.69
CA ASN A 115 -19.01 -19.76 19.22
C ASN A 115 -17.80 -19.25 18.41
N MET A 116 -17.70 -19.61 17.13
CA MET A 116 -16.67 -19.09 16.21
C MET A 116 -17.22 -17.94 15.38
N LEU A 117 -16.40 -16.92 15.13
CA LEU A 117 -16.79 -15.72 14.37
C LEU A 117 -17.24 -16.11 12.96
N SER A 118 -18.52 -15.96 12.65
CA SER A 118 -19.09 -16.41 11.38
C SER A 118 -19.36 -15.26 10.41
N LYS A 119 -19.55 -14.04 10.92
CA LYS A 119 -19.92 -12.88 10.09
C LYS A 119 -19.40 -11.60 10.70
N ILE A 120 -18.90 -10.71 9.84
CA ILE A 120 -18.58 -9.32 10.15
C ILE A 120 -19.42 -8.46 9.22
N THR A 121 -20.13 -7.50 9.80
CA THR A 121 -20.90 -6.49 9.05
C THR A 121 -20.31 -5.13 9.37
N SER A 122 -19.81 -4.38 8.38
CA SER A 122 -19.39 -3.01 8.63
C SER A 122 -20.59 -2.09 8.86
N ASP A 123 -20.34 -0.91 9.39
CA ASP A 123 -21.32 0.18 9.60
C ASP A 123 -22.15 0.57 8.37
N CYS A 124 -21.59 0.39 7.18
CA CYS A 124 -22.25 0.61 5.91
C CYS A 124 -23.00 -0.61 5.35
N GLY A 125 -23.05 -1.72 6.09
CA GLY A 125 -23.78 -2.92 5.72
C GLY A 125 -23.00 -3.92 4.87
N ARG A 126 -21.70 -3.68 4.59
CA ARG A 126 -20.87 -4.68 3.90
C ARG A 126 -20.69 -5.89 4.78
N VAL A 127 -20.84 -7.06 4.18
CA VAL A 127 -20.76 -8.33 4.89
C VAL A 127 -19.55 -9.13 4.42
N VAL A 128 -18.86 -9.73 5.38
CA VAL A 128 -17.93 -10.82 5.16
C VAL A 128 -18.34 -12.00 6.02
N SER A 129 -18.41 -13.19 5.44
CA SER A 129 -18.71 -14.43 6.16
C SER A 129 -17.48 -15.32 6.23
N LEU A 130 -17.29 -15.98 7.38
CA LEU A 130 -16.13 -16.82 7.67
C LEU A 130 -16.57 -18.27 7.84
N GLY A 131 -15.81 -19.18 7.22
CA GLY A 131 -16.00 -20.62 7.30
C GLY A 131 -14.79 -21.32 7.93
N TYR A 132 -15.06 -22.43 8.61
CA TYR A 132 -14.04 -23.22 9.30
C TYR A 132 -14.09 -24.67 8.83
N ASP A 133 -12.95 -25.35 8.85
CA ASP A 133 -12.88 -26.79 8.65
C ASP A 133 -13.31 -27.57 9.91
N SER A 134 -13.30 -28.90 9.84
CA SER A 134 -13.66 -29.78 10.96
C SER A 134 -12.73 -29.66 12.18
N GLU A 135 -11.54 -29.08 11.99
CA GLU A 135 -10.56 -28.81 13.05
C GLU A 135 -10.65 -27.37 13.57
N LYS A 136 -11.69 -26.62 13.18
CA LYS A 136 -11.96 -25.24 13.60
C LYS A 136 -10.92 -24.23 13.12
N ARG A 137 -10.28 -24.50 11.98
CA ARG A 137 -9.35 -23.58 11.32
C ARG A 137 -10.06 -22.81 10.21
N LEU A 138 -9.76 -21.52 10.07
CA LEU A 138 -10.37 -20.64 9.06
C LEU A 138 -10.02 -21.13 7.64
N ASN A 139 -10.94 -21.79 6.97
CA ASN A 139 -10.68 -22.35 5.64
C ASN A 139 -11.35 -21.56 4.51
N LYS A 140 -12.21 -20.58 4.82
CA LYS A 140 -12.98 -19.84 3.82
C LYS A 140 -13.36 -18.44 4.29
N ILE A 141 -13.27 -17.47 3.38
CA ILE A 141 -13.88 -16.13 3.53
C ILE A 141 -14.74 -15.85 2.31
N ILE A 142 -15.95 -15.36 2.53
CA ILE A 142 -16.95 -15.08 1.51
C ILE A 142 -17.36 -13.60 1.59
N ASN A 143 -17.37 -12.89 0.47
CA ASN A 143 -17.81 -11.48 0.41
C ASN A 143 -19.36 -11.36 0.42
N GLY A 144 -19.87 -10.13 0.40
CA GLY A 144 -21.32 -9.85 0.42
C GLY A 144 -22.10 -10.41 -0.77
N ARG A 145 -21.44 -10.60 -1.93
CA ARG A 145 -22.02 -11.19 -3.15
C ARG A 145 -22.11 -12.72 -3.12
N GLY A 146 -21.46 -13.36 -2.14
CA GLY A 146 -21.37 -14.82 -2.05
C GLY A 146 -20.12 -15.42 -2.71
N ASP A 147 -19.20 -14.60 -3.22
CA ASP A 147 -17.95 -15.07 -3.82
C ASP A 147 -16.95 -15.47 -2.74
N THR A 148 -16.22 -16.57 -2.97
CA THR A 148 -15.13 -16.97 -2.08
C THR A 148 -13.88 -16.15 -2.38
N VAL A 149 -13.51 -15.26 -1.46
CA VAL A 149 -12.36 -14.34 -1.61
C VAL A 149 -11.09 -14.88 -0.96
N PHE A 150 -11.23 -15.87 -0.06
CA PHE A 150 -10.10 -16.60 0.50
C PHE A 150 -10.48 -18.05 0.75
N SER A 151 -9.53 -18.97 0.52
CA SER A 151 -9.61 -20.31 1.06
C SER A 151 -8.23 -20.84 1.48
N ALA A 152 -8.22 -21.78 2.43
CA ALA A 152 -7.01 -22.41 2.89
C ALA A 152 -7.20 -23.89 3.21
N ASN A 153 -6.16 -24.68 2.89
CA ASN A 153 -5.96 -26.02 3.40
C ASN A 153 -4.72 -26.04 4.28
N TYR A 154 -4.69 -26.97 5.22
CA TYR A 154 -3.65 -27.07 6.23
C TYR A 154 -2.94 -28.42 6.14
N ASP A 155 -1.69 -28.46 6.60
CA ASP A 155 -0.98 -29.71 6.87
C ASP A 155 -1.27 -30.24 8.29
N ASP A 156 -0.71 -31.40 8.61
CA ASP A 156 -0.87 -32.06 9.91
C ASP A 156 -0.27 -31.25 11.09
N TYR A 157 0.47 -30.18 10.80
CA TYR A 157 1.04 -29.25 11.78
C TYR A 157 0.24 -27.93 11.87
N ASN A 158 -0.96 -27.88 11.30
CA ASN A 158 -1.85 -26.70 11.27
C ASN A 158 -1.27 -25.49 10.51
N ARG A 159 -0.35 -25.72 9.57
CA ARG A 159 0.20 -24.66 8.72
C ARG A 159 -0.52 -24.66 7.38
N ALA A 160 -0.79 -23.49 6.82
CA ALA A 160 -1.49 -23.38 5.54
C ALA A 160 -0.63 -23.96 4.39
N SER A 161 -0.98 -25.17 3.95
CA SER A 161 -0.32 -25.92 2.88
C SER A 161 -0.80 -25.48 1.49
N LYS A 162 -2.00 -24.90 1.40
CA LYS A 162 -2.52 -24.26 0.20
C LYS A 162 -3.37 -23.05 0.59
N GLN A 163 -3.27 -21.96 -0.17
CA GLN A 163 -4.10 -20.78 -0.03
C GLN A 163 -4.59 -20.32 -1.40
N SER A 164 -5.79 -19.76 -1.45
CA SER A 164 -6.37 -19.09 -2.62
C SER A 164 -6.82 -17.70 -2.21
N TYR A 165 -6.55 -16.70 -3.04
CA TYR A 165 -7.05 -15.33 -2.90
C TYR A 165 -7.88 -15.01 -4.14
N GLY A 166 -9.21 -14.99 -3.98
CA GLY A 166 -10.15 -14.98 -5.11
C GLY A 166 -10.12 -16.27 -5.93
N ALA A 167 -10.63 -16.20 -7.18
CA ALA A 167 -10.78 -17.38 -8.04
C ALA A 167 -9.46 -17.80 -8.71
N LYS A 168 -8.52 -16.87 -8.89
CA LYS A 168 -7.36 -17.07 -9.79
C LYS A 168 -6.02 -17.25 -9.08
N ALA A 169 -5.74 -16.50 -8.01
CA ALA A 169 -4.43 -16.54 -7.35
C ALA A 169 -4.37 -17.68 -6.32
N GLN A 170 -3.45 -18.63 -6.52
CA GLN A 170 -3.22 -19.73 -5.59
C GLN A 170 -1.76 -19.85 -5.20
N THR A 171 -1.51 -20.26 -3.97
CA THR A 171 -0.17 -20.57 -3.46
C THR A 171 -0.19 -21.92 -2.76
N GLN A 172 0.80 -22.76 -3.07
CA GLN A 172 1.06 -24.02 -2.37
C GLN A 172 2.32 -23.86 -1.53
N ASN A 173 2.23 -24.19 -0.24
CA ASN A 173 3.35 -24.15 0.68
C ASN A 173 3.73 -25.57 1.10
N LYS A 174 5.03 -25.86 1.08
CA LYS A 174 5.62 -27.07 1.64
C LYS A 174 6.67 -26.66 2.67
N PHE A 175 6.71 -27.39 3.78
CA PHE A 175 7.63 -27.12 4.86
C PHE A 175 8.35 -28.40 5.23
N ASP A 176 9.67 -28.33 5.27
CA ASP A 176 10.56 -29.38 5.74
C ASP A 176 11.22 -28.88 7.02
N LEU A 177 10.78 -29.41 8.16
CA LEU A 177 11.28 -29.03 9.47
C LEU A 177 12.70 -29.54 9.72
N GLU A 178 13.07 -30.69 9.16
CA GLU A 178 14.40 -31.29 9.33
C GLU A 178 15.45 -30.46 8.60
N SER A 179 15.15 -30.05 7.37
CA SER A 179 16.02 -29.19 6.56
C SER A 179 15.87 -27.70 6.87
N ARG A 180 14.97 -27.32 7.80
CA ARG A 180 14.51 -25.93 8.05
C ARG A 180 14.33 -25.18 6.73
N MET A 181 13.50 -25.75 5.87
CA MET A 181 13.25 -25.25 4.53
C MET A 181 11.76 -25.00 4.35
N GLY A 182 11.42 -23.83 3.82
CA GLY A 182 10.08 -23.51 3.33
C GLY A 182 10.10 -23.39 1.81
N ASN A 183 9.05 -23.86 1.15
CA ASN A 183 8.89 -23.77 -0.29
C ASN A 183 7.49 -23.26 -0.62
N SER A 184 7.39 -22.15 -1.35
CA SER A 184 6.11 -21.60 -1.83
C SER A 184 6.08 -21.65 -3.34
N THR A 185 5.01 -22.19 -3.92
CA THR A 185 4.78 -22.23 -5.36
C THR A 185 3.49 -21.50 -5.69
N ASP A 186 3.56 -20.47 -6.54
CA ASP A 186 2.38 -19.72 -6.98
C ASP A 186 1.61 -20.41 -8.12
N SER A 187 0.55 -19.76 -8.58
CA SER A 187 -0.33 -20.26 -9.65
C SER A 187 0.35 -20.35 -11.03
N ASN A 188 1.46 -19.64 -11.27
CA ASN A 188 2.29 -19.76 -12.48
C ASN A 188 3.37 -20.85 -12.37
N GLY A 189 3.49 -21.48 -11.21
CA GLY A 189 4.51 -22.47 -10.89
C GLY A 189 5.86 -21.86 -10.51
N VAL A 190 5.94 -20.54 -10.32
CA VAL A 190 7.14 -19.90 -9.76
C VAL A 190 7.29 -20.40 -8.35
N THR A 191 8.49 -20.85 -8.03
CA THR A 191 8.78 -21.51 -6.77
C THR A 191 9.86 -20.74 -6.02
N ILE A 192 9.57 -20.33 -4.78
CA ILE A 192 10.53 -19.69 -3.87
C ILE A 192 10.88 -20.65 -2.75
N LYS A 193 12.16 -21.03 -2.68
CA LYS A 193 12.75 -21.83 -1.60
C LYS A 193 13.45 -20.92 -0.60
N ARG A 194 13.17 -21.13 0.69
CA ARG A 194 13.77 -20.40 1.80
C ARG A 194 14.44 -21.36 2.77
N PHE A 195 15.65 -21.03 3.19
CA PHE A 195 16.45 -21.79 4.15
C PHE A 195 16.70 -20.95 5.38
N TYR A 196 16.66 -21.57 6.55
CA TYR A 196 16.75 -20.87 7.83
C TYR A 196 17.85 -21.45 8.74
N ASP A 197 18.41 -20.61 9.60
CA ASP A 197 19.31 -21.04 10.67
C ASP A 197 18.55 -21.72 11.83
N ASP A 198 19.26 -22.11 12.89
CA ASP A 198 18.69 -22.79 14.06
C ASP A 198 17.71 -21.90 14.86
N GLU A 199 17.79 -20.57 14.69
CA GLU A 199 16.87 -19.59 15.27
C GLU A 199 15.70 -19.24 14.31
N TYR A 200 15.58 -19.97 13.19
CA TYR A 200 14.60 -19.75 12.13
C TYR A 200 14.71 -18.36 11.45
N ARG A 201 15.90 -17.79 11.40
CA ARG A 201 16.19 -16.58 10.63
C ARG A 201 16.58 -16.94 9.19
N LEU A 202 16.13 -16.14 8.23
CA LEU A 202 16.33 -16.41 6.79
C LEU A 202 17.81 -16.34 6.42
N LEU A 203 18.39 -17.43 5.91
CA LEU A 203 19.76 -17.49 5.39
C LEU A 203 19.80 -17.31 3.89
N THR A 204 18.90 -17.98 3.17
CA THR A 204 18.89 -17.98 1.71
C THR A 204 17.45 -17.96 1.20
N SER A 205 17.19 -17.16 0.17
CA SER A 205 15.94 -17.20 -0.60
C SER A 205 16.28 -17.36 -2.07
N LYS A 206 15.76 -18.40 -2.72
CA LYS A 206 16.05 -18.72 -4.11
C LYS A 206 14.76 -18.97 -4.87
N ASP A 207 14.58 -18.30 -6.01
CA ASP A 207 13.44 -18.55 -6.88
C ASP A 207 13.72 -19.62 -7.95
N SER A 208 12.71 -19.92 -8.77
CA SER A 208 12.77 -20.91 -9.84
C SER A 208 13.66 -20.50 -11.02
N GLU A 209 14.01 -19.22 -11.17
CA GLU A 209 15.00 -18.75 -12.15
C GLU A 209 16.44 -18.85 -11.60
N GLY A 210 16.59 -19.25 -10.33
CA GLY A 210 17.87 -19.35 -9.65
C GLY A 210 18.36 -18.02 -9.09
N ARG A 211 17.57 -16.94 -9.14
CA ARG A 211 17.89 -15.68 -8.48
C ARG A 211 17.91 -15.92 -6.98
N GLN A 212 19.02 -15.60 -6.35
CA GLN A 212 19.30 -15.98 -4.96
C GLN A 212 19.70 -14.77 -4.13
N TYR A 213 19.04 -14.60 -2.99
CA TYR A 213 19.47 -13.73 -1.92
C TYR A 213 20.13 -14.56 -0.82
N ASP A 214 21.25 -14.10 -0.30
CA ASP A 214 21.91 -14.68 0.86
C ASP A 214 22.03 -13.64 1.97
N LEU A 215 21.82 -14.05 3.21
CA LEU A 215 21.85 -13.20 4.39
C LEU A 215 22.79 -13.80 5.43
N THR A 216 23.59 -12.95 6.05
CA THR A 216 24.30 -13.29 7.29
C THR A 216 23.73 -12.48 8.43
N TRP A 217 23.79 -12.99 9.66
CA TRP A 217 23.13 -12.38 10.81
C TRP A 217 24.14 -11.88 11.85
N ASN A 218 23.83 -10.72 12.42
CA ASN A 218 24.36 -10.36 13.73
C ASN A 218 23.45 -11.01 14.78
N THR A 219 24.03 -11.59 15.83
CA THR A 219 23.35 -12.47 16.79
C THR A 219 22.16 -11.86 17.54
N SER A 220 21.89 -10.55 17.43
CA SER A 220 20.80 -9.91 18.21
C SER A 220 20.01 -8.76 17.57
N HIS A 221 20.38 -8.22 16.39
CA HIS A 221 19.78 -6.95 15.90
C HIS A 221 19.27 -6.94 14.45
N GLY A 222 19.70 -7.87 13.61
CA GLY A 222 19.33 -7.89 12.18
C GLY A 222 20.39 -8.57 11.31
N PRO A 223 20.22 -8.55 9.98
CA PRO A 223 21.23 -9.08 9.07
C PRO A 223 22.52 -8.25 9.15
N ALA A 224 23.66 -8.91 9.26
CA ALA A 224 24.98 -8.30 9.11
C ALA A 224 25.30 -7.98 7.64
N SER A 225 24.80 -8.81 6.71
CA SER A 225 24.88 -8.54 5.28
C SER A 225 23.72 -9.17 4.51
N VAL A 226 23.44 -8.60 3.34
CA VAL A 226 22.54 -9.15 2.32
C VAL A 226 23.27 -9.14 0.98
N THR A 227 23.37 -10.29 0.34
CA THR A 227 23.90 -10.44 -1.02
C THR A 227 22.74 -10.68 -1.98
N ASP A 228 22.63 -9.85 -3.00
CA ASP A 228 21.55 -9.93 -3.99
C ASP A 228 21.81 -11.01 -5.07
N PRO A 229 20.85 -11.25 -5.99
CA PRO A 229 21.01 -12.20 -7.10
C PRO A 229 22.15 -11.88 -8.06
N MET A 230 22.59 -10.62 -8.14
CA MET A 230 23.76 -10.19 -8.92
C MET A 230 25.08 -10.36 -8.15
N ARG A 231 25.04 -10.99 -6.97
CA ARG A 231 26.17 -11.18 -6.05
C ARG A 231 26.74 -9.88 -5.49
N LYS A 232 25.94 -8.82 -5.46
CA LYS A 232 26.29 -7.54 -4.83
C LYS A 232 25.90 -7.57 -3.36
N THR A 233 26.85 -7.29 -2.49
CA THR A 233 26.67 -7.38 -1.03
C THR A 233 26.50 -6.00 -0.41
N THR A 234 25.43 -5.83 0.36
CA THR A 234 25.26 -4.69 1.27
C THR A 234 25.49 -5.16 2.70
N SER A 235 26.24 -4.40 3.51
CA SER A 235 26.53 -4.73 4.91
C SER A 235 26.02 -3.67 5.88
N TYR A 236 25.71 -4.11 7.10
CA TYR A 236 25.06 -3.31 8.12
C TYR A 236 25.84 -3.37 9.43
N GLN A 237 25.95 -2.23 10.11
CA GLN A 237 26.46 -2.14 11.47
C GLN A 237 25.38 -1.56 12.37
N TYR A 238 25.39 -1.97 13.64
CA TYR A 238 24.38 -1.62 14.61
C TYR A 238 25.03 -1.09 15.90
N ASP A 239 24.34 -0.19 16.60
CA ASP A 239 24.67 0.11 17.99
C ASP A 239 24.13 -0.96 18.95
N ARG A 240 24.42 -0.84 20.25
CA ARG A 240 23.97 -1.78 21.29
C ARG A 240 22.45 -1.85 21.48
N LEU A 241 21.71 -0.89 20.95
CA LEU A 241 20.24 -0.85 21.00
C LEU A 241 19.62 -1.42 19.71
N GLY A 242 20.46 -1.82 18.75
CA GLY A 242 20.03 -2.38 17.46
C GLY A 242 19.72 -1.32 16.40
N ASN A 243 20.08 -0.05 16.62
CA ASN A 243 19.90 0.96 15.58
C ASN A 243 21.01 0.84 14.53
N VAL A 244 20.67 0.93 13.23
CA VAL A 244 21.65 0.85 12.14
C VAL A 244 22.55 2.08 12.14
N THR A 245 23.85 1.93 12.39
CA THR A 245 24.84 3.02 12.46
C THR A 245 25.62 3.21 11.17
N LYS A 246 25.72 2.18 10.34
CA LYS A 246 26.38 2.24 9.03
C LYS A 246 25.74 1.25 8.07
N VAL A 247 25.56 1.68 6.83
CA VAL A 247 25.22 0.82 5.69
C VAL A 247 26.31 0.99 4.65
N THR A 248 26.92 -0.09 4.19
CA THR A 248 27.91 -0.08 3.11
C THR A 248 27.33 -0.85 1.93
N ASP A 249 27.18 -0.18 0.79
CA ASP A 249 26.69 -0.80 -0.44
C ASP A 249 27.76 -1.67 -1.13
N ALA A 250 27.36 -2.33 -2.21
CA ALA A 250 28.27 -3.21 -2.95
C ALA A 250 29.34 -2.48 -3.78
N GLN A 251 29.33 -1.15 -3.82
CA GLN A 251 30.39 -0.31 -4.38
C GLN A 251 31.29 0.25 -3.28
N GLU A 252 31.19 -0.30 -2.07
CA GLU A 252 31.91 0.13 -0.86
C GLU A 252 31.61 1.55 -0.42
N LYS A 253 30.56 2.18 -0.97
CA LYS A 253 30.13 3.48 -0.50
C LYS A 253 29.28 3.30 0.74
N SER A 254 29.47 4.18 1.71
CA SER A 254 28.81 4.05 3.01
C SER A 254 27.93 5.23 3.35
N SER A 255 26.79 4.94 3.96
CA SER A 255 25.96 5.91 4.68
C SER A 255 26.11 5.69 6.18
N GLN A 256 26.10 6.77 6.96
CA GLN A 256 26.33 6.74 8.41
C GLN A 256 25.18 7.38 9.18
N TYR A 257 24.95 6.87 10.39
CA TYR A 257 23.87 7.31 11.25
C TYR A 257 24.36 7.44 12.70
N ARG A 258 23.79 8.39 13.44
CA ARG A 258 23.96 8.51 14.90
C ARG A 258 22.60 8.69 15.55
N TYR A 259 22.46 8.11 16.74
CA TYR A 259 21.24 8.17 17.53
C TYR A 259 21.55 8.74 18.91
N ASN A 260 20.57 9.42 19.51
CA ASN A 260 20.65 9.73 20.94
C ASN A 260 20.27 8.50 21.78
N ASN A 261 20.37 8.61 23.10
CA ASN A 261 20.05 7.51 24.02
C ASN A 261 18.59 7.03 23.94
N ALA A 262 17.69 7.86 23.41
CA ALA A 262 16.30 7.51 23.16
C ALA A 262 16.09 6.88 21.76
N SER A 263 17.16 6.47 21.07
CA SER A 263 17.14 5.94 19.70
C SER A 263 16.55 6.90 18.64
N ASN A 264 16.46 8.21 18.92
CA ASN A 264 16.11 9.17 17.87
C ASN A 264 17.32 9.39 16.97
N LEU A 265 17.11 9.37 15.65
CA LEU A 265 18.13 9.67 14.66
C LEU A 265 18.54 11.14 14.78
N ILE A 266 19.77 11.41 15.24
CA ILE A 266 20.30 12.76 15.38
C ILE A 266 21.22 13.16 14.24
N TYR A 267 21.83 12.22 13.53
CA TYR A 267 22.64 12.50 12.36
C TYR A 267 22.45 11.41 11.31
N SER A 268 22.34 11.80 10.05
CA SER A 268 22.45 10.89 8.92
C SER A 268 23.34 11.52 7.85
N GLU A 269 24.10 10.70 7.15
CA GLU A 269 24.88 11.12 5.99
C GLU A 269 24.84 10.03 4.93
N ASN A 270 24.49 10.39 3.71
CA ASN A 270 24.44 9.45 2.59
C ASN A 270 25.85 9.21 2.00
N SER A 271 25.94 8.28 1.06
CA SER A 271 27.19 7.94 0.36
C SER A 271 27.80 9.08 -0.48
N GLN A 272 27.07 10.18 -0.68
CA GLN A 272 27.56 11.38 -1.37
C GLN A 272 28.07 12.45 -0.39
N GLY A 273 28.03 12.17 0.92
CA GLY A 273 28.42 13.12 1.96
C GLY A 273 27.37 14.19 2.25
N GLN A 274 26.12 14.00 1.83
CA GLN A 274 25.05 14.92 2.18
C GLN A 274 24.51 14.53 3.55
N GLY A 275 24.76 15.38 4.56
CA GLY A 275 24.40 15.13 5.94
C GLY A 275 23.20 15.93 6.43
N THR A 276 22.47 15.37 7.39
CA THR A 276 21.44 16.08 8.16
C THR A 276 21.67 15.89 9.65
N TYR A 277 21.26 16.88 10.45
CA TYR A 277 21.33 16.82 11.90
C TYR A 277 20.01 17.23 12.53
N ALA A 278 19.49 16.41 13.43
CA ALA A 278 18.21 16.61 14.08
C ALA A 278 18.37 16.91 15.57
N LYS A 279 17.60 17.88 16.07
CA LYS A 279 17.45 18.19 17.49
C LYS A 279 16.03 17.87 17.93
N TYR A 280 15.92 17.32 19.13
CA TYR A 280 14.65 16.92 19.72
C TYR A 280 14.42 17.63 21.06
N ASP A 281 13.16 17.88 21.42
CA ASP A 281 12.81 18.34 22.75
C ASP A 281 12.83 17.20 23.79
N LYS A 282 12.49 17.52 25.04
CA LYS A 282 12.45 16.54 26.15
C LYS A 282 11.34 15.49 25.99
N LEU A 283 10.39 15.73 25.10
CA LEU A 283 9.34 14.79 24.72
C LEU A 283 9.73 14.01 23.45
N ASN A 284 10.98 14.06 22.98
CA ASN A 284 11.46 13.43 21.74
C ASN A 284 10.81 13.93 20.44
N ARG A 285 10.20 15.12 20.44
CA ARG A 285 9.65 15.72 19.22
C ARG A 285 10.73 16.51 18.49
N LEU A 286 10.79 16.41 17.16
CA LEU A 286 11.79 17.07 16.32
C LEU A 286 11.59 18.60 16.36
N ILE A 287 12.52 19.36 16.91
CA ILE A 287 12.41 20.83 17.02
C ILE A 287 13.29 21.58 16.02
N ALA A 288 14.34 20.94 15.49
CA ALA A 288 15.17 21.50 14.44
C ALA A 288 15.78 20.41 13.56
N LEU A 289 15.78 20.61 12.24
CA LEU A 289 16.46 19.76 11.27
C LEU A 289 17.39 20.63 10.42
N TYR A 290 18.70 20.40 10.55
CA TYR A 290 19.73 21.07 9.76
C TYR A 290 20.09 20.22 8.56
N SER A 291 20.09 20.81 7.37
CA SER A 291 20.67 20.21 6.17
C SER A 291 22.16 20.60 6.06
N ASN A 292 22.91 19.89 5.22
CA ASN A 292 24.35 20.09 5.02
C ASN A 292 25.19 19.92 6.29
N ALA A 293 24.72 19.12 7.25
CA ALA A 293 25.47 18.83 8.46
C ALA A 293 26.70 17.97 8.16
N LYS A 294 27.76 18.13 8.96
CA LYS A 294 29.03 17.39 8.83
C LYS A 294 29.48 16.82 10.16
N LEU A 295 29.68 15.51 10.21
CA LEU A 295 30.22 14.83 11.38
C LEU A 295 31.76 14.86 11.38
N ASN A 296 32.34 15.35 12.46
CA ASN A 296 33.74 15.13 12.77
C ASN A 296 33.88 13.81 13.52
N THR A 297 34.44 12.78 12.88
CA THR A 297 34.53 11.42 13.43
C THR A 297 35.54 11.27 14.58
N GLU A 298 36.51 12.18 14.72
CA GLU A 298 37.48 12.15 15.81
C GLU A 298 36.88 12.65 17.13
N THR A 299 35.99 13.64 17.04
CA THR A 299 35.35 14.27 18.21
C THR A 299 33.91 13.83 18.43
N ASP A 300 33.34 13.08 17.48
CA ASP A 300 31.92 12.72 17.37
C ASP A 300 30.97 13.94 17.48
N LYS A 301 31.45 15.10 17.01
CA LYS A 301 30.68 16.36 16.98
C LYS A 301 30.16 16.65 15.58
N VAL A 302 28.94 17.15 15.50
CA VAL A 302 28.31 17.55 14.24
C VAL A 302 28.37 19.06 14.09
N ALA A 303 29.01 19.52 13.01
CA ALA A 303 28.93 20.89 12.53
C ALA A 303 27.65 21.06 11.70
N VAL A 304 26.95 22.18 11.90
CA VAL A 304 25.69 22.49 11.22
C VAL A 304 25.76 23.85 10.56
N ASP A 305 25.05 23.99 9.44
CA ASP A 305 24.82 25.27 8.80
C ASP A 305 23.49 25.85 9.31
N SER A 306 23.55 26.99 10.01
CA SER A 306 22.36 27.61 10.60
C SER A 306 21.41 28.23 9.58
N ASP A 307 21.83 28.41 8.33
CA ASP A 307 20.99 28.97 7.28
C ASP A 307 20.11 27.92 6.60
N PHE A 308 20.47 26.65 6.68
CA PHE A 308 19.71 25.52 6.14
C PHE A 308 19.06 24.70 7.25
N VAL A 309 18.14 25.33 7.98
CA VAL A 309 17.44 24.72 9.10
C VAL A 309 15.92 24.81 8.93
N THR A 310 15.22 23.77 9.38
CA THR A 310 13.78 23.79 9.59
C THR A 310 13.47 23.66 11.07
N HIS A 311 12.75 24.61 11.65
CA HIS A 311 12.29 24.60 13.03
C HIS A 311 10.82 24.19 13.13
N TYR A 312 10.49 23.50 14.21
CA TYR A 312 9.13 23.06 14.51
C TYR A 312 8.73 23.55 15.90
N GLU A 313 7.52 24.08 16.02
CA GLU A 313 6.87 24.37 17.30
C GLU A 313 5.60 23.55 17.41
N TYR A 314 5.30 23.10 18.63
CA TYR A 314 4.19 22.18 18.91
C TYR A 314 3.30 22.74 20.00
N ASP A 315 2.01 22.38 19.96
CA ASP A 315 1.11 22.61 21.08
C ASP A 315 1.36 21.62 22.24
N ALA A 316 0.55 21.73 23.29
CA ALA A 316 0.61 20.85 24.46
C ALA A 316 0.15 19.42 24.15
N GLN A 317 -0.61 19.21 23.06
CA GLN A 317 -1.09 17.90 22.62
C GLN A 317 -0.11 17.20 21.65
N GLY A 318 0.91 17.92 21.17
CA GLY A 318 1.91 17.41 20.23
C GLY A 318 1.62 17.72 18.76
N ASN A 319 0.60 18.52 18.45
CA ASN A 319 0.32 18.93 17.07
C ASN A 319 1.28 20.06 16.66
N VAL A 320 1.65 20.12 15.37
CA VAL A 320 2.63 21.08 14.84
C VAL A 320 1.97 22.45 14.64
N LEU A 321 2.23 23.40 15.54
CA LEU A 321 1.72 24.77 15.44
C LEU A 321 2.42 25.59 14.37
N LYS A 322 3.72 25.33 14.15
CA LYS A 322 4.54 26.14 13.26
C LYS A 322 5.68 25.33 12.66
N VAL A 323 5.89 25.52 11.35
CA VAL A 323 7.07 25.06 10.62
C VAL A 323 7.75 26.29 10.03
N GLN A 324 9.02 26.50 10.36
CA GLN A 324 9.81 27.62 9.87
C GLN A 324 11.05 27.12 9.14
N GLN A 325 11.15 27.42 7.86
CA GLN A 325 12.31 27.06 7.02
C GLN A 325 13.21 28.27 6.76
N GLY A 326 14.53 28.04 6.81
CA GLY A 326 15.56 29.05 6.59
C GLY A 326 16.11 29.64 7.89
N GLY A 327 17.38 30.03 7.88
CA GLY A 327 18.05 30.64 9.03
C GLY A 327 17.66 32.09 9.30
N VAL A 328 18.34 32.69 10.28
CA VAL A 328 18.10 34.08 10.73
C VAL A 328 18.49 35.11 9.65
N ALA A 329 19.39 34.76 8.72
CA ALA A 329 19.85 35.62 7.63
C ALA A 329 19.07 35.47 6.31
N GLY A 330 18.18 34.47 6.19
CA GLY A 330 17.40 34.19 4.98
C GLY A 330 15.94 34.64 5.04
N ASN A 331 15.24 34.61 3.90
CA ASN A 331 13.77 34.80 3.83
C ASN A 331 13.06 33.63 4.51
N GLN A 332 12.85 33.73 5.82
CA GLN A 332 12.16 32.70 6.60
C GLN A 332 10.77 32.43 6.03
N GLN A 333 10.53 31.19 5.63
CA GLN A 333 9.21 30.74 5.21
C GLN A 333 8.52 30.10 6.41
N THR A 334 7.43 30.70 6.87
CA THR A 334 6.72 30.25 8.08
C THR A 334 5.32 29.77 7.71
N GLN A 335 5.03 28.51 8.00
CA GLN A 335 3.68 27.96 7.97
C GLN A 335 3.18 27.79 9.41
N THR A 336 1.92 28.11 9.67
CA THR A 336 1.27 27.85 10.97
C THR A 336 0.00 27.04 10.81
N ALA A 337 -0.41 26.35 11.87
CA ALA A 337 -1.67 25.63 11.92
C ALA A 337 -2.36 25.79 13.28
N THR A 338 -3.68 25.73 13.28
CA THR A 338 -4.50 25.58 14.50
C THR A 338 -5.21 24.25 14.48
N TYR A 339 -5.63 23.77 15.65
CA TYR A 339 -6.23 22.44 15.81
C TYR A 339 -7.45 22.50 16.73
N ASP A 340 -8.41 21.61 16.49
CA ASP A 340 -9.51 21.36 17.41
C ASP A 340 -9.08 20.52 18.63
N SER A 341 -10.00 20.26 19.56
CA SER A 341 -9.73 19.43 20.74
C SER A 341 -9.40 17.96 20.44
N ASN A 342 -9.70 17.49 19.23
CA ASN A 342 -9.40 16.14 18.77
C ASN A 342 -8.01 16.05 18.11
N GLY A 343 -7.35 17.19 17.86
CA GLY A 343 -6.07 17.29 17.15
C GLY A 343 -6.22 17.34 15.63
N MET A 344 -7.41 17.67 15.12
CA MET A 344 -7.65 17.87 13.68
C MET A 344 -7.30 19.33 13.31
N PRO A 345 -6.55 19.57 12.22
CA PRO A 345 -6.20 20.94 11.81
C PRO A 345 -7.46 21.75 11.46
N THR A 346 -7.71 22.86 12.15
CA THR A 346 -8.84 23.77 11.85
C THR A 346 -8.46 24.91 10.91
N SER A 347 -7.18 25.30 10.90
CA SER A 347 -6.66 26.24 9.91
C SER A 347 -5.19 25.98 9.59
N ILE A 348 -4.77 26.36 8.39
CA ILE A 348 -3.38 26.33 7.92
C ILE A 348 -3.08 27.67 7.25
N THR A 349 -2.06 28.36 7.72
CA THR A 349 -1.55 29.61 7.10
C THR A 349 -0.27 29.30 6.37
N SER A 350 -0.24 29.53 5.05
CA SER A 350 0.95 29.35 4.23
C SER A 350 2.03 30.41 4.52
N PRO A 351 3.28 30.20 4.06
CA PRO A 351 4.32 31.24 4.11
C PRO A 351 3.99 32.54 3.39
N THR A 352 3.04 32.51 2.45
CA THR A 352 2.54 33.71 1.75
C THR A 352 1.46 34.46 2.53
N GLY A 353 1.07 33.97 3.72
CA GLY A 353 0.05 34.57 4.58
C GLY A 353 -1.40 34.13 4.25
N ILE A 354 -1.59 33.26 3.27
CA ILE A 354 -2.93 32.77 2.90
C ILE A 354 -3.38 31.75 3.95
N THR A 355 -4.55 31.99 4.56
CA THR A 355 -5.14 31.12 5.57
C THR A 355 -6.30 30.32 4.99
N GLN A 356 -6.16 28.99 5.03
CA GLN A 356 -7.23 28.04 4.71
C GLN A 356 -7.81 27.47 6.00
N SER A 357 -9.14 27.39 6.07
CA SER A 357 -9.87 26.77 7.17
C SER A 357 -10.43 25.42 6.74
N LEU A 358 -10.51 24.47 7.68
CA LEU A 358 -10.94 23.10 7.45
C LEU A 358 -12.06 22.73 8.44
N GLU A 359 -13.09 22.07 7.93
CA GLU A 359 -14.21 21.57 8.73
C GLU A 359 -14.39 20.08 8.53
N TYR A 360 -14.77 19.40 9.62
CA TYR A 360 -14.93 17.96 9.65
C TYR A 360 -16.32 17.57 10.13
N ASP A 361 -16.78 16.40 9.72
CA ASP A 361 -17.96 15.77 10.31
C ASP A 361 -17.64 15.05 11.64
N GLU A 362 -18.66 14.45 12.25
CA GLU A 362 -18.55 13.70 13.51
C GLU A 362 -17.62 12.47 13.42
N ARG A 363 -17.36 11.97 12.20
CA ARG A 363 -16.40 10.88 11.92
C ARG A 363 -15.00 11.42 11.63
N SER A 364 -14.75 12.71 11.83
CA SER A 364 -13.48 13.40 11.53
C SER A 364 -13.08 13.37 10.05
N ARG A 365 -14.05 13.29 9.13
CA ARG A 365 -13.83 13.38 7.68
C ARG A 365 -13.98 14.83 7.21
N LEU A 366 -13.09 15.29 6.32
CA LEU A 366 -13.07 16.68 5.84
C LEU A 366 -14.32 16.95 4.99
N ILE A 367 -15.20 17.85 5.42
CA ILE A 367 -16.42 18.22 4.68
C ILE A 367 -16.28 19.54 3.92
N ARG A 368 -15.42 20.45 4.36
CA ARG A 368 -15.24 21.77 3.73
C ARG A 368 -13.82 22.28 3.94
N ARG A 369 -13.22 22.82 2.88
CA ARG A 369 -12.02 23.65 2.93
C ARG A 369 -12.32 24.98 2.25
N TYR A 370 -12.02 26.08 2.93
CA TYR A 370 -12.36 27.42 2.47
C TYR A 370 -11.30 28.45 2.89
N GLU A 371 -11.26 29.57 2.17
CA GLU A 371 -10.47 30.74 2.54
C GLU A 371 -11.41 31.85 3.00
N THR A 372 -10.97 32.67 3.95
CA THR A 372 -11.71 33.87 4.37
C THR A 372 -10.89 35.10 4.05
N THR A 373 -11.41 35.96 3.17
CA THR A 373 -10.83 37.27 2.88
C THR A 373 -11.77 38.35 3.42
N GLU A 374 -11.29 39.13 4.39
CA GLU A 374 -12.08 40.10 5.16
C GLU A 374 -13.32 39.46 5.81
N THR A 375 -14.46 39.45 5.12
CA THR A 375 -15.73 38.88 5.58
C THR A 375 -16.34 37.87 4.60
N ILE A 376 -15.65 37.53 3.51
CA ILE A 376 -16.15 36.60 2.48
C ILE A 376 -15.46 35.25 2.64
N GLU A 377 -16.26 34.22 2.92
CA GLU A 377 -15.81 32.83 2.84
C GLU A 377 -15.90 32.33 1.39
N THR A 378 -14.77 31.93 0.83
CA THR A 378 -14.71 31.27 -0.48
C THR A 378 -14.42 29.79 -0.26
N THR A 379 -15.44 28.94 -0.49
CA THR A 379 -15.25 27.49 -0.44
C THR A 379 -14.38 27.04 -1.60
N LEU A 380 -13.22 26.47 -1.29
CA LEU A 380 -12.28 25.92 -2.28
C LEU A 380 -12.69 24.51 -2.71
N VAL A 381 -13.17 23.71 -1.75
CA VAL A 381 -13.70 22.37 -2.00
C VAL A 381 -14.61 21.96 -0.84
N SER A 382 -15.68 21.22 -1.14
CA SER A 382 -16.48 20.51 -0.14
C SER A 382 -16.78 19.09 -0.59
N TYR A 383 -17.00 18.22 0.38
CA TYR A 383 -17.20 16.79 0.20
C TYR A 383 -18.52 16.35 0.84
N LYS A 384 -19.21 15.41 0.19
CA LYS A 384 -20.21 14.57 0.85
C LYS A 384 -19.76 13.13 0.79
N TYR A 385 -20.07 12.40 1.85
CA TYR A 385 -19.72 11.00 1.98
C TYR A 385 -20.96 10.14 2.18
N ASP A 386 -20.88 8.89 1.75
CA ASP A 386 -21.82 7.86 2.16
C ASP A 386 -21.49 7.31 3.57
N LYS A 387 -22.21 6.25 3.97
CA LYS A 387 -21.97 5.56 5.24
C LYS A 387 -20.71 4.70 5.24
N SER A 388 -20.16 4.37 4.07
CA SER A 388 -18.95 3.56 3.88
C SER A 388 -17.67 4.41 3.82
N ASP A 389 -17.77 5.70 4.11
CA ASP A 389 -16.68 6.68 3.99
C ASP A 389 -16.19 6.95 2.56
N HIS A 390 -16.94 6.56 1.51
CA HIS A 390 -16.61 7.00 0.16
C HIS A 390 -17.16 8.40 -0.11
N VAL A 391 -16.43 9.16 -0.92
CA VAL A 391 -16.87 10.48 -1.40
C VAL A 391 -17.94 10.29 -2.47
N ILE A 392 -19.17 10.69 -2.20
CA ILE A 392 -20.29 10.64 -3.19
C ILE A 392 -20.49 11.96 -3.92
N LYS A 393 -19.89 13.05 -3.43
CA LYS A 393 -19.94 14.36 -4.09
C LYS A 393 -18.71 15.19 -3.75
N VAL A 394 -18.12 15.79 -4.77
CA VAL A 394 -17.11 16.85 -4.65
C VAL A 394 -17.69 18.11 -5.27
N THR A 395 -17.59 19.25 -4.57
CA THR A 395 -17.97 20.56 -5.10
C THR A 395 -16.78 21.50 -5.00
N THR A 396 -16.35 22.05 -6.14
CA THR A 396 -15.27 23.04 -6.24
C THR A 396 -15.79 24.29 -6.97
N PRO A 397 -15.06 25.41 -6.98
CA PRO A 397 -15.39 26.55 -7.84
C PRO A 397 -15.46 26.21 -9.34
N ALA A 398 -14.80 25.13 -9.79
CA ALA A 398 -14.80 24.69 -11.18
C ALA A 398 -16.03 23.84 -11.56
N GLY A 399 -16.76 23.31 -10.57
CA GLY A 399 -17.93 22.45 -10.82
C GLY A 399 -18.18 21.39 -9.74
N ILE A 400 -19.16 20.55 -10.02
CA ILE A 400 -19.59 19.43 -9.17
C ILE A 400 -19.28 18.11 -9.86
N ILE A 401 -18.82 17.13 -9.09
CA ILE A 401 -18.73 15.73 -9.52
C ILE A 401 -19.44 14.86 -8.49
N ASN A 402 -20.33 13.98 -8.93
CA ASN A 402 -20.99 12.97 -8.11
C ASN A 402 -20.40 11.59 -8.42
N TYR A 403 -20.37 10.72 -7.41
CA TYR A 403 -19.83 9.36 -7.51
C TYR A 403 -20.81 8.35 -6.94
N GLU A 404 -20.90 7.20 -7.58
CA GLU A 404 -21.69 6.05 -7.12
C GLU A 404 -20.80 4.82 -7.00
N TYR A 405 -21.06 3.99 -5.99
CA TYR A 405 -20.25 2.82 -5.68
C TYR A 405 -21.12 1.57 -5.56
N ASP A 406 -20.56 0.41 -5.90
CA ASP A 406 -21.17 -0.88 -5.59
C ASP A 406 -20.95 -1.30 -4.12
N GLU A 407 -21.54 -2.44 -3.74
CA GLU A 407 -21.43 -3.00 -2.38
C GLU A 407 -19.98 -3.34 -1.99
N ASN A 408 -19.09 -3.62 -2.95
CA ASN A 408 -17.69 -3.90 -2.70
C ASN A 408 -16.83 -2.63 -2.61
N GLY A 409 -17.38 -1.46 -2.97
CA GLY A 409 -16.69 -0.17 -2.94
C GLY A 409 -16.01 0.20 -4.23
N ASN A 410 -16.35 -0.49 -5.30
CA ASN A 410 -15.90 -0.12 -6.62
C ASN A 410 -16.72 1.06 -7.11
N LEU A 411 -16.05 2.06 -7.68
CA LEU A 411 -16.71 3.18 -8.34
C LEU A 411 -17.46 2.65 -9.56
N ILE A 412 -18.77 2.81 -9.65
CA ILE A 412 -19.59 2.34 -10.79
C ILE A 412 -20.07 3.48 -11.68
N SER A 413 -20.10 4.72 -11.17
CA SER A 413 -20.49 5.89 -11.94
C SER A 413 -19.81 7.15 -11.43
N GLN A 414 -19.39 8.01 -12.36
CA GLN A 414 -18.99 9.38 -12.13
C GLN A 414 -19.85 10.30 -12.99
N THR A 415 -20.43 11.35 -12.42
CA THR A 415 -21.26 12.32 -13.15
C THR A 415 -20.80 13.75 -12.88
N ASP A 416 -20.44 14.49 -13.92
CA ASP A 416 -20.08 15.91 -13.81
C ASP A 416 -21.32 16.83 -13.71
N ASP A 417 -21.11 18.13 -13.58
CA ASP A 417 -22.17 19.14 -13.49
C ASP A 417 -22.90 19.43 -14.81
N ARG A 418 -22.40 18.87 -15.91
CA ARG A 418 -23.00 18.91 -17.25
C ARG A 418 -23.78 17.63 -17.58
N LEU A 419 -23.90 16.73 -16.60
CA LEU A 419 -24.54 15.42 -16.73
C LEU A 419 -23.81 14.46 -17.67
N HIS A 420 -22.52 14.66 -17.91
CA HIS A 420 -21.68 13.65 -18.55
C HIS A 420 -21.42 12.52 -17.56
N VAL A 421 -21.73 11.30 -17.97
CA VAL A 421 -21.65 10.11 -17.13
C VAL A 421 -20.54 9.20 -17.62
N THR A 422 -19.58 8.87 -16.75
CA THR A 422 -18.62 7.79 -16.98
C THR A 422 -19.01 6.59 -16.13
N GLY A 423 -19.28 5.45 -16.78
CA GLY A 423 -19.65 4.20 -16.13
C GLY A 423 -18.48 3.24 -16.00
N TYR A 424 -18.50 2.40 -14.95
CA TYR A 424 -17.46 1.41 -14.68
C TYR A 424 -18.09 0.07 -14.30
N THR A 425 -17.57 -1.02 -14.85
CA THR A 425 -18.00 -2.38 -14.47
C THR A 425 -16.80 -3.22 -14.02
N TYR A 426 -17.05 -4.22 -13.19
CA TYR A 426 -16.02 -5.06 -12.57
C TYR A 426 -16.37 -6.53 -12.73
N ASN A 427 -15.34 -7.37 -12.88
CA ASN A 427 -15.51 -8.81 -12.95
C ASN A 427 -15.67 -9.45 -11.55
N ALA A 428 -15.85 -10.78 -11.51
CA ALA A 428 -16.02 -11.54 -10.26
C ALA A 428 -14.82 -11.42 -9.29
N ASP A 429 -13.61 -11.22 -9.82
CA ASP A 429 -12.39 -10.99 -9.04
C ASP A 429 -12.23 -9.53 -8.58
N ASN A 430 -13.26 -8.70 -8.79
CA ASN A 430 -13.29 -7.29 -8.39
C ASN A 430 -12.27 -6.42 -9.17
N LEU A 431 -11.90 -6.84 -10.39
CA LEU A 431 -11.03 -6.10 -11.31
C LEU A 431 -11.86 -5.33 -12.35
N LEU A 432 -11.43 -4.12 -12.72
CA LEU A 432 -12.12 -3.24 -13.68
C LEU A 432 -12.26 -3.92 -15.05
N GLN A 433 -13.47 -4.23 -15.47
CA GLN A 433 -13.73 -4.92 -16.73
C GLN A 433 -13.97 -3.94 -17.88
N GLU A 434 -14.69 -2.85 -17.64
CA GLU A 434 -15.07 -1.89 -18.67
C GLU A 434 -15.21 -0.47 -18.09
N VAL A 435 -14.82 0.52 -18.89
CA VAL A 435 -15.11 1.94 -18.68
C VAL A 435 -15.92 2.43 -19.87
N THR A 436 -17.08 3.03 -19.63
CA THR A 436 -17.89 3.71 -20.66
C THR A 436 -17.77 5.21 -20.44
N ASP A 437 -17.23 5.95 -21.40
CA ASP A 437 -17.16 7.41 -21.36
C ASP A 437 -18.54 8.05 -21.59
N ALA A 438 -18.60 9.39 -21.52
CA ALA A 438 -19.85 10.12 -21.62
C ALA A 438 -20.43 10.13 -23.04
N GLU A 439 -19.59 9.88 -24.04
CA GLU A 439 -19.94 9.74 -25.44
C GLU A 439 -20.43 8.32 -25.78
N GLY A 440 -20.34 7.38 -24.82
CA GLY A 440 -20.73 5.97 -24.98
C GLY A 440 -19.60 5.07 -25.49
N GLY A 441 -18.39 5.60 -25.66
CA GLY A 441 -17.19 4.85 -26.00
C GLY A 441 -16.77 3.93 -24.86
N THR A 442 -16.52 2.65 -25.20
CA THR A 442 -16.17 1.64 -24.20
C THR A 442 -14.69 1.26 -24.28
N THR A 443 -13.99 1.29 -23.14
CA THR A 443 -12.67 0.67 -22.97
C THR A 443 -12.79 -0.60 -22.15
N GLN A 444 -12.36 -1.74 -22.69
CA GLN A 444 -12.46 -3.05 -22.01
C GLN A 444 -11.10 -3.61 -21.62
N TYR A 445 -11.04 -4.30 -20.48
CA TYR A 445 -9.82 -4.88 -19.92
C TYR A 445 -9.96 -6.40 -19.72
N SER A 446 -8.91 -7.14 -20.05
CA SER A 446 -8.77 -8.56 -19.72
C SER A 446 -7.54 -8.78 -18.87
N TYR A 447 -7.59 -9.82 -18.04
CA TYR A 447 -6.57 -10.10 -17.02
C TYR A 447 -6.13 -11.55 -17.05
N ASP A 448 -4.86 -11.79 -16.73
CA ASP A 448 -4.37 -13.12 -16.41
C ASP A 448 -4.81 -13.57 -14.99
N ILE A 449 -4.15 -14.60 -14.47
CA ILE A 449 -4.45 -15.19 -13.15
C ILE A 449 -3.89 -14.40 -11.96
N HIS A 450 -2.96 -13.48 -12.20
CA HIS A 450 -2.37 -12.62 -11.17
C HIS A 450 -2.96 -11.21 -11.18
N GLY A 451 -3.88 -10.93 -12.10
CA GLY A 451 -4.50 -9.61 -12.24
C GLY A 451 -3.67 -8.67 -13.11
N ASN A 452 -2.69 -9.17 -13.88
CA ASN A 452 -2.01 -8.36 -14.89
C ASN A 452 -2.93 -8.16 -16.09
N ILE A 453 -2.95 -6.94 -16.64
CA ILE A 453 -3.76 -6.62 -17.83
C ILE A 453 -3.14 -7.29 -19.06
N THR A 454 -3.83 -8.26 -19.65
CA THR A 454 -3.36 -8.95 -20.87
C THR A 454 -3.91 -8.35 -22.15
N LYS A 455 -5.03 -7.62 -22.08
CA LYS A 455 -5.67 -6.98 -23.21
C LYS A 455 -6.39 -5.71 -22.79
N ILE A 456 -6.23 -4.64 -23.58
CA ILE A 456 -7.04 -3.42 -23.52
C ILE A 456 -7.68 -3.24 -24.90
N THR A 457 -9.00 -3.06 -24.96
CA THR A 457 -9.71 -2.71 -26.19
C THR A 457 -10.22 -1.29 -26.04
N LEU A 458 -9.76 -0.37 -26.90
CA LEU A 458 -10.18 1.03 -26.90
C LEU A 458 -11.48 1.22 -27.71
N PRO A 459 -12.21 2.34 -27.52
CA PRO A 459 -13.47 2.60 -28.23
C PRO A 459 -13.34 2.57 -29.75
N ASN A 460 -12.21 3.00 -30.30
CA ASN A 460 -11.92 3.05 -31.74
C ASN A 460 -11.47 1.71 -32.34
N GLY A 461 -11.74 0.58 -31.67
CA GLY A 461 -11.38 -0.77 -32.13
C GLY A 461 -9.90 -1.14 -32.03
N LEU A 462 -9.05 -0.25 -31.50
CA LEU A 462 -7.63 -0.53 -31.27
C LEU A 462 -7.44 -1.38 -30.01
N ILE A 463 -6.74 -2.51 -30.17
CA ILE A 463 -6.46 -3.48 -29.11
C ILE A 463 -4.98 -3.43 -28.75
N ARG A 464 -4.67 -3.31 -27.46
CA ARG A 464 -3.34 -3.49 -26.88
C ARG A 464 -3.28 -4.84 -26.17
N ASN A 465 -2.52 -5.80 -26.70
CA ASN A 465 -2.22 -7.07 -26.05
C ASN A 465 -0.87 -6.98 -25.33
N ILE A 466 -0.78 -7.56 -24.14
CA ILE A 466 0.41 -7.51 -23.29
C ILE A 466 0.71 -8.92 -22.81
N GLY A 467 1.92 -9.40 -23.11
CA GLY A 467 2.41 -10.69 -22.65
C GLY A 467 3.30 -10.54 -21.42
N TYR A 468 3.18 -11.48 -20.47
CA TYR A 468 3.98 -11.54 -19.26
C TYR A 468 4.73 -12.88 -19.19
N ASP A 469 5.92 -12.87 -18.59
CA ASP A 469 6.53 -14.12 -18.14
C ASP A 469 5.97 -14.57 -16.79
N LYS A 470 6.43 -15.72 -16.30
CA LYS A 470 5.93 -16.31 -15.05
C LYS A 470 6.17 -15.44 -13.82
N LEU A 471 7.12 -14.51 -13.87
CA LEU A 471 7.44 -13.57 -12.79
C LEU A 471 6.72 -12.24 -12.93
N ASP A 472 5.65 -12.19 -13.72
CA ASP A 472 4.83 -11.00 -13.99
C ASP A 472 5.62 -9.85 -14.64
N ARG A 473 6.73 -10.15 -15.33
CA ARG A 473 7.46 -9.16 -16.11
C ARG A 473 6.86 -9.09 -17.51
N GLN A 474 6.54 -7.90 -17.99
CA GLN A 474 6.08 -7.71 -19.36
C GLN A 474 7.17 -8.15 -20.35
N THR A 475 6.84 -9.07 -21.24
CA THR A 475 7.76 -9.63 -22.26
C THR A 475 7.49 -9.08 -23.64
N ASN A 476 6.23 -8.76 -23.95
CA ASN A 476 5.84 -8.21 -25.23
C ASN A 476 4.63 -7.28 -25.10
N GLU A 477 4.46 -6.46 -26.12
CA GLU A 477 3.29 -5.61 -26.30
C GLU A 477 2.99 -5.53 -27.79
N LEU A 478 1.73 -5.78 -28.13
CA LEU A 478 1.25 -5.78 -29.51
C LEU A 478 -0.01 -4.92 -29.63
N TRP A 479 0.00 -4.02 -30.61
CA TRP A 479 -1.16 -3.22 -30.97
C TRP A 479 -1.81 -3.80 -32.23
N VAL A 480 -3.14 -3.97 -32.20
CA VAL A 480 -3.96 -4.54 -33.28
C VAL A 480 -5.15 -3.63 -33.53
N ASP A 481 -5.32 -3.13 -34.74
CA ASP A 481 -6.53 -2.39 -35.12
C ASP A 481 -7.53 -3.36 -35.77
N THR A 482 -8.65 -3.63 -35.10
CA THR A 482 -9.70 -4.54 -35.61
C THR A 482 -10.43 -4.00 -36.84
N ARG A 483 -10.35 -2.69 -37.10
CA ARG A 483 -10.90 -2.07 -38.32
C ARG A 483 -10.08 -2.44 -39.54
N VAL A 484 -8.76 -2.64 -39.39
CA VAL A 484 -7.92 -3.20 -40.48
C VAL A 484 -8.38 -4.61 -40.84
N ASP A 485 -8.70 -5.43 -39.84
CA ASP A 485 -9.22 -6.79 -40.07
C ASP A 485 -10.55 -6.76 -40.84
N SER A 486 -11.46 -5.87 -40.45
CA SER A 486 -12.75 -5.67 -41.09
C SER A 486 -12.60 -5.13 -42.52
N LEU A 487 -11.72 -4.16 -42.73
CA LEU A 487 -11.38 -3.64 -44.04
C LEU A 487 -10.84 -4.74 -44.95
N PHE A 488 -9.93 -5.57 -44.44
CA PHE A 488 -9.33 -6.64 -45.24
C PHE A 488 -10.39 -7.71 -45.60
N ASN A 489 -11.31 -8.04 -44.69
CA ASN A 489 -12.44 -8.92 -45.02
C ASN A 489 -13.31 -8.33 -46.15
N ALA A 490 -13.58 -7.02 -46.13
CA ALA A 490 -14.35 -6.35 -47.18
C ALA A 490 -13.62 -6.32 -48.53
N ILE A 491 -12.28 -6.14 -48.53
CA ILE A 491 -11.45 -6.21 -49.73
C ILE A 491 -11.42 -7.65 -50.28
N GLU A 492 -11.32 -8.66 -49.42
CA GLU A 492 -11.39 -10.08 -49.82
C GLU A 492 -12.72 -10.41 -50.52
N GLU A 493 -13.84 -9.90 -49.99
CA GLU A 493 -15.17 -10.11 -50.59
C GLU A 493 -15.30 -9.41 -51.97
N LYS A 494 -14.72 -8.22 -52.12
CA LYS A 494 -14.74 -7.46 -53.38
C LYS A 494 -13.78 -8.04 -54.43
N TYR A 495 -12.67 -8.62 -54.01
CA TYR A 495 -11.60 -9.13 -54.89
C TYR A 495 -11.21 -10.60 -54.60
N PRO A 496 -12.17 -11.54 -54.65
CA PRO A 496 -11.96 -12.92 -54.24
C PRO A 496 -10.97 -13.67 -55.14
N THR A 497 -10.79 -13.24 -56.39
CA THR A 497 -9.80 -13.84 -57.32
C THR A 497 -8.36 -13.56 -56.89
N TYR A 498 -8.09 -12.39 -56.29
CA TYR A 498 -6.75 -12.00 -55.86
C TYR A 498 -6.45 -12.44 -54.43
N PHE A 499 -7.49 -12.49 -53.58
CA PHE A 499 -7.39 -12.80 -52.15
C PHE A 499 -8.32 -13.96 -51.71
N PRO A 500 -8.22 -15.17 -52.30
CA PRO A 500 -9.05 -16.32 -51.93
C PRO A 500 -8.51 -17.08 -50.70
N ASN A 501 -9.41 -17.73 -49.94
CA ASN A 501 -9.11 -18.74 -48.91
C ASN A 501 -7.89 -18.41 -48.02
N ARG A 502 -8.05 -17.38 -47.18
CA ARG A 502 -7.07 -16.94 -46.17
C ARG A 502 -6.50 -18.13 -45.37
N GLN A 503 -5.17 -18.16 -45.19
CA GLN A 503 -4.53 -19.13 -44.28
C GLN A 503 -3.85 -18.50 -43.07
N GLU A 504 -3.17 -17.36 -43.20
CA GLU A 504 -2.34 -16.84 -42.11
C GLU A 504 -2.41 -15.31 -42.00
N SER A 505 -2.57 -14.84 -40.76
CA SER A 505 -2.50 -13.42 -40.40
C SER A 505 -1.33 -13.20 -39.46
N SER A 506 -0.44 -12.28 -39.82
CA SER A 506 0.64 -11.82 -38.94
C SER A 506 0.36 -10.40 -38.52
N ILE A 507 0.43 -10.14 -37.21
CA ILE A 507 0.15 -8.83 -36.65
C ILE A 507 1.37 -8.42 -35.82
N ASN A 508 1.97 -7.29 -36.20
CA ASN A 508 3.01 -6.61 -35.43
C ASN A 508 2.66 -5.12 -35.33
N LYS A 509 3.29 -4.41 -34.38
CA LYS A 509 3.13 -3.00 -34.05
C LYS A 509 3.04 -2.05 -35.26
N ASN A 510 3.68 -2.39 -36.37
CA ASN A 510 3.79 -1.52 -37.55
C ASN A 510 3.19 -2.12 -38.83
N TYR A 511 2.78 -3.39 -38.82
CA TYR A 511 2.35 -4.11 -40.01
C TYR A 511 1.30 -5.14 -39.64
N TYR A 512 0.12 -5.03 -40.26
CA TYR A 512 -0.86 -6.10 -40.32
C TYR A 512 -0.68 -6.78 -41.69
N LEU A 513 -0.56 -8.10 -41.76
CA LEU A 513 -0.29 -8.82 -43.01
C LEU A 513 -1.14 -10.09 -43.11
N ARG A 514 -1.79 -10.30 -44.25
CA ARG A 514 -2.46 -11.55 -44.63
C ARG A 514 -1.78 -12.17 -45.84
N TYR A 515 -1.62 -13.48 -45.82
CA TYR A 515 -1.10 -14.27 -46.94
C TYR A 515 -2.18 -15.20 -47.51
N TYR A 516 -2.21 -15.29 -48.84
CA TYR A 516 -3.17 -16.06 -49.62
C TYR A 516 -2.41 -17.11 -50.45
N PRO A 517 -2.27 -18.35 -49.96
CA PRO A 517 -1.39 -19.34 -50.57
C PRO A 517 -1.77 -19.75 -51.99
N GLU A 518 -3.06 -19.71 -52.33
CA GLU A 518 -3.55 -20.11 -53.65
C GLU A 518 -3.07 -19.18 -54.76
N THR A 519 -2.98 -17.89 -54.47
CA THR A 519 -2.49 -16.87 -55.41
C THR A 519 -1.03 -16.51 -55.17
N GLY A 520 -0.51 -16.78 -53.97
CA GLY A 520 0.80 -16.29 -53.52
C GLY A 520 0.81 -14.79 -53.24
N ASN A 521 -0.38 -14.19 -53.07
CA ASN A 521 -0.52 -12.77 -52.77
C ASN A 521 -0.48 -12.49 -51.27
N TYR A 522 -0.19 -11.23 -50.97
CA TYR A 522 -0.19 -10.66 -49.64
C TYR A 522 -0.98 -9.36 -49.66
N MET A 523 -1.71 -9.11 -48.57
CA MET A 523 -2.32 -7.82 -48.29
C MET A 523 -1.84 -7.36 -46.93
N GLY A 524 -1.32 -6.13 -46.84
CA GLY A 524 -0.80 -5.64 -45.56
C GLY A 524 -0.82 -4.14 -45.39
N THR A 525 -0.57 -3.69 -44.16
CA THR A 525 -0.51 -2.28 -43.80
C THR A 525 0.92 -1.85 -43.51
N LYS A 526 1.25 -0.61 -43.87
CA LYS A 526 2.51 0.06 -43.50
C LYS A 526 2.30 1.57 -43.48
N ASP A 527 2.76 2.23 -42.43
CA ASP A 527 2.74 3.70 -42.31
C ASP A 527 1.35 4.33 -42.60
N GLY A 528 0.28 3.69 -42.10
CA GLY A 528 -1.10 4.17 -42.26
C GLY A 528 -1.73 3.88 -43.63
N ARG A 529 -1.11 3.07 -44.47
CA ARG A 529 -1.56 2.74 -45.84
C ARG A 529 -1.72 1.24 -46.04
N VAL A 530 -2.56 0.86 -47.00
CA VAL A 530 -2.81 -0.54 -47.38
C VAL A 530 -2.07 -0.86 -48.67
N TYR A 531 -1.47 -2.04 -48.72
CA TYR A 531 -0.70 -2.52 -49.86
C TYR A 531 -1.11 -3.94 -50.24
N GLY A 532 -1.16 -4.20 -51.55
CA GLY A 532 -1.16 -5.53 -52.13
C GLY A 532 0.21 -5.85 -52.75
N TYR A 533 0.71 -7.07 -52.60
CA TYR A 533 1.91 -7.53 -53.32
C TYR A 533 1.88 -9.04 -53.51
N GLY A 534 2.58 -9.58 -54.52
CA GLY A 534 2.59 -11.02 -54.81
C GLY A 534 2.62 -11.31 -56.29
N ASN A 535 2.22 -12.53 -56.68
CA ASN A 535 2.33 -13.01 -58.06
C ASN A 535 1.45 -12.21 -59.03
N ASP A 536 0.32 -11.70 -58.56
CA ASP A 536 -0.61 -10.93 -59.40
C ASP A 536 -0.31 -9.41 -59.42
N PHE A 537 0.70 -8.97 -58.66
CA PHE A 537 1.08 -7.57 -58.53
C PHE A 537 2.52 -7.36 -59.02
N ASN A 538 2.73 -6.42 -59.95
CA ASN A 538 4.08 -6.02 -60.39
C ASN A 538 4.75 -5.11 -59.34
N GLY A 539 5.10 -5.70 -58.19
CA GLY A 539 5.69 -5.00 -57.05
C GLY A 539 4.66 -4.61 -55.98
N LEU A 540 5.05 -3.66 -55.11
CA LEU A 540 4.21 -3.17 -54.03
C LEU A 540 3.13 -2.23 -54.61
N HIS A 541 1.87 -2.64 -54.57
CA HIS A 541 0.72 -1.86 -55.02
C HIS A 541 0.10 -1.11 -53.85
N ASP A 542 0.13 0.23 -53.86
CA ASP A 542 -0.48 1.09 -52.85
C ASP A 542 -1.98 1.24 -53.12
N ALA A 543 -2.81 0.70 -52.24
CA ALA A 543 -4.26 0.73 -52.35
C ALA A 543 -4.88 2.01 -51.77
N GLY A 544 -4.11 2.85 -51.07
CA GLY A 544 -4.59 4.07 -50.42
C GLY A 544 -4.30 4.13 -48.92
N THR A 545 -4.72 5.24 -48.31
CA THR A 545 -4.62 5.39 -46.84
C THR A 545 -5.73 4.62 -46.12
N LEU A 546 -5.47 4.22 -44.87
CA LEU A 546 -6.47 3.54 -44.04
C LEU A 546 -7.74 4.40 -43.87
N GLU A 547 -7.59 5.71 -43.65
CA GLU A 547 -8.73 6.63 -43.49
C GLU A 547 -9.63 6.70 -44.73
N GLU A 548 -9.04 6.74 -45.93
CA GLU A 548 -9.79 6.74 -47.18
C GLU A 548 -10.51 5.41 -47.41
N LEU A 549 -9.80 4.30 -47.16
CA LEU A 549 -10.34 2.96 -47.36
C LEU A 549 -11.40 2.59 -46.32
N TYR A 550 -11.29 3.05 -45.06
CA TYR A 550 -12.37 2.89 -44.09
C TYR A 550 -13.65 3.58 -44.55
N LYS A 551 -13.54 4.78 -45.13
CA LYS A 551 -14.70 5.48 -45.71
C LYS A 551 -15.23 4.79 -46.97
N GLU A 552 -14.36 4.33 -47.87
CA GLU A 552 -14.77 3.65 -49.10
C GLU A 552 -15.51 2.34 -48.83
N TYR A 553 -15.05 1.56 -47.84
CA TYR A 553 -15.61 0.26 -47.48
C TYR A 553 -16.58 0.32 -46.30
N GLU A 554 -17.01 1.53 -45.90
CA GLU A 554 -17.98 1.76 -44.82
C GLU A 554 -17.62 1.07 -43.50
N ILE A 555 -16.32 1.05 -43.16
CA ILE A 555 -15.82 0.48 -41.91
C ILE A 555 -16.09 1.48 -40.78
N PRO A 556 -16.84 1.11 -39.72
CA PRO A 556 -17.14 2.01 -38.61
C PRO A 556 -15.87 2.54 -37.90
N GLU A 557 -15.93 3.79 -37.44
CA GLU A 557 -14.84 4.44 -36.71
C GLU A 557 -14.54 3.84 -35.34
#